data_AF-A0A1L5F2V0-F1
#
_entry.id   AF-A0A1L5F2V0-F1
#
_cell.length_a   1.000
_cell.length_b   1.000
_cell.length_c   1.000
_cell.angle_alpha   90.00
_cell.angle_beta   90.00
_cell.angle_gamma   90.00
#
_symmetry.space_group_name_H-M   'P 1'
#
loop_
_entity.id
_entity.type
_entity.pdbx_description
1 polymer ?
#
loop_
_entity_poly.entity_id
_entity_poly.type
_entity_poly.pdbx_seq_one_letter_code
_entity_poly.pdbx_strand_id
1 'polypeptide(L)'
;MLEMPQNIKQKLRNLNLVCLKVNNLEKQLEKDFMSFGVNPDVLRGVGNAKVRTEAFSGIVNCSGDIEENIKEIEKVFLYYVGKQK
;
A
#
# COMPACT_ATOMS: atom_id res chain seq x y z
N MET A 1 2.97 22.82 35.08
CA MET A 1 3.30 21.68 34.20
C MET A 1 3.42 22.23 32.78
N LEU A 2 4.47 21.89 32.03
CA LEU A 2 4.55 22.29 30.63
C LEU A 2 3.62 21.39 29.82
N GLU A 3 2.71 21.99 29.05
CA GLU A 3 1.80 21.25 28.17
C GLU A 3 2.12 21.49 26.70
N MET A 4 1.88 20.47 25.87
CA MET A 4 1.97 20.61 24.43
C MET A 4 0.91 21.61 23.92
N PRO A 5 1.28 22.57 23.04
CA PRO A 5 0.35 23.48 22.40
C PRO A 5 -0.83 22.78 21.72
N GLN A 6 -2.04 23.35 21.85
CA GLN A 6 -3.27 22.76 21.31
C GLN A 6 -3.24 22.61 19.78
N ASN A 7 -2.55 23.50 19.07
CA ASN A 7 -2.39 23.40 17.61
C ASN A 7 -1.59 22.15 17.19
N ILE A 8 -0.56 21.76 17.95
CA ILE A 8 0.20 20.52 17.71
C ILE A 8 -0.69 19.31 17.98
N LYS A 9 -1.41 19.29 19.11
CA LYS A 9 -2.37 18.23 19.44
C LYS A 9 -3.42 18.06 18.33
N GLN A 10 -3.93 19.15 17.77
CA GLN A 10 -4.90 19.10 16.68
C GLN A 10 -4.31 18.57 15.37
N LYS A 11 -3.08 18.96 15.02
CA LYS A 11 -2.38 18.39 13.85
C LYS A 11 -2.18 16.88 13.98
N LEU A 12 -1.83 16.39 15.18
CA LEU A 12 -1.69 14.95 15.45
C LEU A 12 -3.03 14.21 15.27
N ARG A 13 -4.14 14.77 15.74
CA ARG A 13 -5.48 14.19 15.52
C ARG A 13 -5.83 14.12 14.03
N ASN A 14 -5.56 15.19 13.28
CA ASN A 14 -5.82 15.23 11.85
C ASN A 14 -4.95 14.20 11.10
N LEU A 15 -3.67 14.08 11.46
CA LEU A 15 -2.78 13.06 10.91
C LEU A 15 -3.32 11.65 11.18
N ASN A 16 -3.76 11.36 12.41
CA ASN A 16 -4.35 10.07 12.75
C ASN A 16 -5.60 9.75 11.90
N LEU A 17 -6.47 10.75 11.65
CA LEU A 17 -7.64 10.58 10.77
C LEU A 17 -7.23 10.25 9.33
N VAL A 18 -6.15 10.85 8.82
CA VAL A 18 -5.62 10.53 7.49
C VAL A 18 -5.06 9.11 7.47
N CYS A 19 -4.25 8.72 8.47
CA CYS A 19 -3.73 7.35 8.58
C CYS A 19 -4.84 6.30 8.61
N LEU A 20 -5.93 6.55 9.34
CA LEU A 20 -7.08 5.65 9.35
C LEU A 20 -7.74 5.49 7.97
N LYS A 21 -7.81 6.57 7.18
CA LYS A 21 -8.33 6.52 5.80
C LYS A 21 -7.39 5.74 4.88
N VAL A 22 -6.08 5.98 4.97
CA VAL A 22 -5.06 5.24 4.21
C VAL A 22 -5.14 3.76 4.51
N ASN A 23 -5.13 3.38 5.81
CA ASN A 23 -5.23 1.97 6.24
C ASN A 23 -6.52 1.29 5.74
N ASN A 24 -7.64 2.03 5.67
CA ASN A 24 -8.89 1.49 5.15
C ASN A 24 -8.83 1.25 3.64
N LEU A 25 -8.23 2.18 2.89
CA LEU A 25 -8.04 2.03 1.44
C LEU A 25 -7.07 0.89 1.11
N GLU A 26 -5.98 0.79 1.86
CA GLU A 26 -4.99 -0.28 1.75
C GLU A 26 -5.64 -1.66 1.93
N LYS A 27 -6.48 -1.83 2.98
CA LYS A 27 -7.25 -3.06 3.20
C LYS A 27 -8.26 -3.37 2.08
N GLN A 28 -8.81 -2.34 1.43
CA GLN A 28 -9.70 -2.55 0.28
C GLN A 28 -8.91 -3.07 -0.92
N LEU A 29 -7.79 -2.43 -1.25
CA LEU A 29 -6.90 -2.88 -2.32
C LEU A 29 -6.37 -4.29 -2.09
N GLU A 30 -6.00 -4.64 -0.85
CA GLU A 30 -5.60 -6.01 -0.51
C GLU A 30 -6.69 -7.04 -0.83
N LYS A 31 -7.95 -6.73 -0.49
CA LYS A 31 -9.09 -7.59 -0.82
C LYS A 31 -9.31 -7.69 -2.32
N ASP A 32 -9.18 -6.57 -3.04
CA ASP A 32 -9.33 -6.54 -4.48
C ASP A 32 -8.26 -7.40 -5.15
N PHE A 33 -6.98 -7.26 -4.80
CA PHE A 33 -5.91 -8.11 -5.32
C PHE A 33 -6.14 -9.60 -5.03
N MET A 34 -6.56 -9.93 -3.79
CA MET A 34 -6.87 -11.31 -3.42
C MET A 34 -8.07 -11.87 -4.22
N SER A 35 -9.05 -11.04 -4.60
CA SER A 35 -10.19 -11.47 -5.43
C SER A 35 -9.76 -11.89 -6.85
N PHE A 36 -8.64 -11.37 -7.34
CA PHE A 36 -7.98 -11.82 -8.57
C PHE A 36 -6.94 -12.92 -8.33
N GLY A 37 -6.88 -13.47 -7.11
CA GLY A 37 -5.93 -14.50 -6.70
C GLY A 37 -4.47 -14.03 -6.64
N VAL A 38 -4.23 -12.73 -6.47
CA VAL A 38 -2.90 -12.15 -6.26
C VAL A 38 -2.71 -11.87 -4.77
N ASN A 39 -1.72 -12.51 -4.13
CA ASN A 39 -1.38 -12.23 -2.74
C ASN A 39 -0.71 -10.84 -2.65
N PRO A 40 -1.24 -9.87 -1.88
CA PRO A 40 -0.64 -8.54 -1.71
C PRO A 40 0.83 -8.55 -1.27
N ASP A 41 1.30 -9.58 -0.57
CA ASP A 41 2.69 -9.71 -0.13
C ASP A 41 3.68 -9.65 -1.31
N VAL A 42 3.31 -10.20 -2.48
CA VAL A 42 4.18 -10.16 -3.67
C VAL A 42 4.28 -8.75 -4.26
N LEU A 43 3.30 -7.89 -4.00
CA LEU A 43 3.28 -6.48 -4.41
C LEU A 43 3.98 -5.57 -3.39
N ARG A 44 4.23 -6.09 -2.18
CA ARG A 44 4.98 -5.42 -1.10
C ARG A 44 6.45 -5.84 -1.03
N GLY A 45 6.86 -6.80 -1.86
CA GLY A 45 8.22 -7.35 -1.89
C GLY A 45 8.48 -8.36 -0.77
N VAL A 46 7.43 -8.83 -0.09
CA VAL A 46 7.53 -9.73 1.05
C VAL A 46 7.63 -11.19 0.58
N GLY A 47 8.47 -11.97 1.28
CA GLY A 47 8.64 -13.41 1.05
C GLY A 47 9.55 -13.78 -0.11
N ASN A 48 9.47 -15.05 -0.55
CA ASN A 48 10.39 -15.66 -1.52
C ASN A 48 9.76 -15.92 -2.89
N ALA A 49 8.69 -15.19 -3.22
CA ALA A 49 8.04 -15.30 -4.52
C ALA A 49 9.01 -14.92 -5.66
N LYS A 50 8.98 -15.68 -6.77
CA LYS A 50 9.89 -15.50 -7.92
C LYS A 50 9.71 -14.16 -8.62
N VAL A 51 8.47 -13.69 -8.73
CA VAL A 51 8.13 -12.40 -9.31
C VAL A 51 7.46 -11.58 -8.21
N ARG A 52 8.06 -10.46 -7.86
CA ARG A 52 7.58 -9.57 -6.81
C ARG A 52 8.04 -8.15 -7.11
N THR A 53 7.38 -7.19 -6.49
CA THR A 53 7.73 -5.77 -6.52
C THR A 53 7.54 -5.18 -5.13
N GLU A 54 8.23 -4.08 -4.81
CA GLU A 54 8.01 -3.30 -3.59
C GLU A 54 7.08 -2.10 -3.83
N ALA A 55 6.57 -1.93 -5.05
CA ALA A 55 5.82 -0.75 -5.47
C ALA A 55 4.56 -0.48 -4.64
N PHE A 56 3.86 -1.50 -4.12
CA PHE A 56 2.72 -1.26 -3.23
C PHE A 56 3.16 -0.70 -1.87
N SER A 57 4.27 -1.21 -1.32
CA SER A 57 4.92 -0.61 -0.15
C SER A 57 5.40 0.82 -0.46
N GLY A 58 5.88 1.05 -1.68
CA GLY A 58 6.26 2.37 -2.17
C GLY A 58 5.10 3.38 -2.11
N ILE A 59 3.92 2.99 -2.60
CA ILE A 59 2.70 3.82 -2.54
C ILE A 59 2.27 4.09 -1.10
N VAL A 60 2.23 3.06 -0.24
CA VAL A 60 1.83 3.18 1.18
C VAL A 60 2.76 4.13 1.94
N ASN A 61 4.05 4.14 1.59
CA ASN A 61 5.05 5.02 2.18
C ASN A 61 5.21 6.37 1.45
N CYS A 62 4.33 6.68 0.47
CA CYS A 62 4.40 7.89 -0.35
C CYS A 62 5.78 8.12 -1.00
N SER A 63 6.40 7.05 -1.49
CA SER A 63 7.74 7.06 -2.07
C SER A 63 7.74 6.63 -3.54
N GLY A 64 8.66 7.23 -4.32
CA GLY A 64 8.76 6.98 -5.76
C GLY A 64 7.72 7.74 -6.58
N ASP A 65 7.77 7.56 -7.89
CA ASP A 65 6.76 8.09 -8.80
C ASP A 65 5.51 7.18 -8.81
N ILE A 66 4.32 7.79 -8.80
CA ILE A 66 3.06 7.04 -8.71
C ILE A 66 2.80 6.21 -9.98
N GLU A 67 3.12 6.73 -11.17
CA GLU A 67 2.89 6.03 -12.43
C GLU A 67 3.88 4.87 -12.60
N GLU A 68 5.14 5.06 -12.17
CA GLU A 68 6.11 3.98 -12.13
C GLU A 68 5.71 2.86 -11.16
N ASN A 69 5.24 3.21 -9.96
CA ASN A 69 4.74 2.23 -9.00
C ASN A 69 3.54 1.45 -9.54
N ILE A 70 2.56 2.14 -10.15
CA ILE A 70 1.37 1.49 -10.75
C ILE A 70 1.81 0.52 -11.85
N LYS A 71 2.72 0.92 -12.73
CA LYS A 71 3.23 0.08 -13.82
C LYS A 71 3.92 -1.18 -13.31
N GLU A 72 4.73 -1.10 -12.25
CA GLU A 72 5.37 -2.27 -11.66
C GLU A 72 4.36 -3.19 -10.95
N ILE A 73 3.35 -2.63 -10.27
CA ILE A 73 2.23 -3.40 -9.71
C ILE A 73 1.50 -4.15 -10.82
N GLU A 74 1.13 -3.47 -11.91
CA GLU A 74 0.41 -4.06 -13.04
C GLU A 74 1.19 -5.24 -13.65
N LYS A 75 2.48 -5.07 -13.87
CA LYS A 75 3.35 -6.13 -14.41
C LYS A 75 3.36 -7.39 -13.54
N VAL A 76 3.50 -7.24 -12.22
CA VAL A 76 3.48 -8.38 -11.28
C VAL A 76 2.07 -8.97 -11.18
N PHE A 77 1.05 -8.12 -11.11
CA PHE A 77 -0.35 -8.53 -11.07
C PHE A 77 -0.71 -9.42 -12.28
N LEU A 78 -0.43 -8.96 -13.50
CA LEU A 78 -0.72 -9.69 -14.73
C LEU A 78 0.04 -11.02 -14.82
N TYR A 79 1.27 -11.09 -14.29
CA TYR A 79 2.02 -12.35 -14.22
C TYR A 79 1.28 -13.42 -13.40
N TYR A 80 0.72 -13.05 -12.24
CA TYR A 80 0.03 -14.01 -11.37
C TYR A 80 -1.37 -14.36 -11.88
N VAL A 81 -2.13 -13.38 -12.38
CA VAL A 81 -3.45 -13.63 -12.98
C VAL A 81 -3.31 -14.51 -14.24
N GLY A 82 -2.30 -14.26 -15.08
CA GLY A 82 -2.06 -15.03 -16.29
C GLY A 82 -1.69 -16.49 -16.03
N LYS A 83 -1.11 -16.83 -14.87
CA LYS A 83 -0.79 -18.21 -14.46
C LYS A 83 -2.00 -19.03 -14.01
N GLN A 84 -3.12 -18.38 -13.70
CA GLN A 84 -4.36 -19.07 -13.32
C GLN A 84 -5.16 -19.56 -14.53
N LYS A 85 -4.76 -19.17 -15.75
CA LYS A 85 -5.30 -19.64 -17.03
C LYS A 85 -4.45 -20.77 -17.58
#